data_AF-A0A0L0F5N5-F1
#
_entry.id   AF-A0A0L0F5N5-F1
#
_cell.length_a   1.000
_cell.length_b   1.000
_cell.length_c   1.000
_cell.angle_alpha   90.00
_cell.angle_beta   90.00
_cell.angle_gamma   90.00
#
_symmetry.space_group_name_H-M   'P 1'
#
loop_
_entity.id
_entity.type
_entity.pdbx_description
1 polymer ?
#
loop_
_entity_poly.entity_id
_entity_poly.type
_entity_poly.pdbx_seq_one_letter_code
_entity_poly.pdbx_strand_id
1 'polypeptide(L)'
;MVLHIEGHLFDKNLLNRLMDIAVDSPCDFEVQDIQCASRNENISHCKLRFWGNSTGADDLVLLKKQIGTMVEANALISDCRMTQLSAT
;
A
#
# COMPACT_ATOMS: atom_id res chain seq x y z
N MET A 1 -7.39 3.56 -8.69
CA MET A 1 -7.61 3.20 -7.27
C MET A 1 -6.55 3.88 -6.43
N VAL A 2 -6.89 4.46 -5.28
CA VAL A 2 -5.90 5.01 -4.34
C VAL A 2 -5.97 4.24 -3.02
N LEU A 3 -4.84 3.71 -2.58
CA LEU A 3 -4.68 3.00 -1.30
C LEU A 3 -3.85 3.87 -0.36
N HIS A 4 -4.36 4.08 0.84
CA HIS A 4 -3.65 4.72 1.93
C HIS A 4 -3.30 3.66 2.98
N ILE A 5 -2.01 3.47 3.20
CA ILE A 5 -1.47 2.52 4.17
C ILE A 5 -0.76 3.32 5.23
N GLU A 6 -1.08 3.04 6.49
CA GLU A 6 -0.40 3.62 7.64
C GLU A 6 0.08 2.49 8.56
N GLY A 7 1.22 2.70 9.21
CA GLY A 7 1.82 1.77 10.16
C GLY A 7 3.28 2.13 10.46
N HIS A 8 3.99 1.22 11.12
CA HIS A 8 5.45 1.24 11.19
C HIS A 8 6.05 0.78 9.85
N LEU A 9 5.87 1.59 8.81
CA LEU A 9 6.16 1.20 7.41
C LEU A 9 7.64 0.93 7.13
N PHE A 10 8.52 1.66 7.80
CA PHE A 10 9.97 1.55 7.62
C PHE A 10 10.60 0.47 8.50
N ASP A 11 9.91 0.09 9.58
CA ASP A 11 10.29 -1.06 10.38
C ASP A 11 9.80 -2.35 9.71
N LYS A 12 10.53 -3.45 9.95
CA LYS A 12 10.16 -4.79 9.48
C LYS A 12 9.95 -4.91 7.96
N ASN A 13 10.53 -4.00 7.18
CA ASN A 13 10.56 -4.03 5.72
C ASN A 13 9.17 -3.92 5.05
N LEU A 14 8.16 -3.36 5.73
CA LEU A 14 6.78 -3.33 5.23
C LEU A 14 6.64 -2.49 3.96
N LEU A 15 7.24 -1.30 3.92
CA LEU A 15 7.24 -0.44 2.74
C LEU A 15 7.91 -1.10 1.53
N ASN A 16 9.04 -1.77 1.74
CA ASN A 16 9.74 -2.45 0.65
C ASN A 16 8.89 -3.58 0.08
N ARG A 17 8.24 -4.38 0.94
CA ARG A 17 7.32 -5.43 0.50
C ARG A 17 6.09 -4.87 -0.24
N LEU A 18 5.59 -3.70 0.15
CA LEU A 18 4.53 -3.00 -0.58
C LEU A 18 5.00 -2.60 -1.99
N MET A 19 6.22 -2.08 -2.11
CA MET A 19 6.79 -1.70 -3.40
C MET A 19 7.02 -2.92 -4.29
N ASP A 20 7.52 -4.02 -3.73
CA ASP A 20 7.72 -5.28 -4.47
C ASP A 20 6.40 -5.76 -5.08
N ILE A 21 5.31 -5.80 -4.29
CA ILE A 21 3.97 -6.19 -4.79
C ILE A 21 3.48 -5.22 -5.89
N ALA A 22 3.72 -3.92 -5.74
CA ALA A 22 3.30 -2.93 -6.73
C ALA A 22 4.04 -3.11 -8.07
N VAL A 23 5.35 -3.32 -8.02
CA VAL A 23 6.23 -3.51 -9.19
C VAL A 23 5.96 -4.85 -9.90
N ASP A 24 5.68 -5.91 -9.14
CA ASP A 24 5.37 -7.23 -9.70
C ASP A 24 3.95 -7.32 -10.29
N SER A 25 3.12 -6.30 -10.06
CA SER A 25 1.75 -6.26 -10.56
C SER A 25 1.70 -5.84 -12.05
N PRO A 26 0.68 -6.29 -12.81
CA PRO A 26 0.45 -5.80 -14.17
C PRO A 26 -0.15 -4.38 -14.21
N CYS A 27 -0.38 -3.75 -13.06
CA CYS A 27 -0.92 -2.39 -12.96
C CYS A 27 0.20 -1.35 -12.94
N ASP A 28 -0.06 -0.19 -13.54
CA ASP A 28 0.76 0.99 -13.33
C ASP A 28 0.49 1.56 -11.94
N PHE A 29 1.50 2.20 -11.35
CA PHE A 29 1.36 2.88 -10.07
C PHE A 29 2.21 4.15 -9.96
N GLU A 30 1.75 5.06 -9.10
CA GLU A 30 2.54 6.18 -8.59
C GLU A 30 2.50 6.19 -7.05
N VAL A 31 3.62 6.59 -6.47
CA VAL A 31 3.69 6.99 -5.08
C VAL A 31 3.25 8.45 -5.00
N GLN A 32 2.05 8.70 -4.47
CA GLN A 32 1.53 10.06 -4.33
C GLN A 32 2.11 10.78 -3.13
N ASP A 33 2.35 10.04 -2.04
CA ASP A 33 2.76 10.60 -0.76
C ASP A 33 3.44 9.52 0.10
N ILE A 34 4.54 9.88 0.75
CA ILE A 34 5.16 9.08 1.81
C ILE A 34 5.55 10.04 2.91
N GLN A 35 4.97 9.84 4.08
CA GLN A 35 5.32 10.60 5.28
C GLN A 35 5.93 9.67 6.31
N CYS A 36 7.22 9.85 6.57
CA CYS A 36 7.91 9.22 7.68
C CYS A 36 7.62 10.00 8.96
N ALA A 37 7.27 9.28 10.02
CA ALA A 37 7.04 9.90 11.32
C ALA A 37 8.36 10.41 11.91
N SER A 38 8.28 11.49 12.71
CA SER A 38 9.46 12.10 13.33
C SER A 38 10.12 11.25 14.42
N ARG A 39 9.45 10.19 14.88
CA ARG A 39 9.92 9.26 15.93
C ARG A 39 9.50 7.84 15.56
N ASN A 40 10.28 6.86 16.02
CA ASN A 40 10.07 5.44 15.67
C ASN A 40 8.74 4.87 16.20
N GLU A 41 8.33 5.32 17.39
CA GLU A 41 7.06 4.94 18.01
C GLU A 41 5.82 5.48 17.29
N ASN A 42 5.99 6.46 16.39
CA ASN A 42 4.89 7.08 15.68
C ASN A 42 4.63 6.39 14.33
N ILE A 43 3.38 6.47 13.88
CA ILE A 43 2.91 5.85 12.66
C ILE A 43 3.29 6.70 11.44
N SER A 44 3.89 6.06 10.44
CA SER A 44 4.16 6.60 9.11
C SER A 44 3.01 6.26 8.16
N HIS A 45 2.89 6.97 7.04
CA HIS A 45 1.91 6.63 6.02
C HIS A 45 2.48 6.69 4.60
N CYS A 46 1.78 6.02 3.69
CA CYS A 46 2.03 6.01 2.26
C CYS A 46 0.70 6.03 1.49
N LYS A 47 0.63 6.83 0.44
CA LYS A 47 -0.49 6.85 -0.52
C LYS A 47 0.00 6.36 -1.87
N LEU A 48 -0.59 5.27 -2.33
CA LEU A 48 -0.29 4.66 -3.62
C LEU A 48 -1.51 4.75 -4.52
N ARG A 49 -1.33 5.28 -5.72
CA ARG A 49 -2.37 5.23 -6.75
C ARG A 49 -1.99 4.18 -7.76
N PHE A 50 -2.95 3.34 -8.09
CA PHE A 50 -2.86 2.28 -9.09
C PHE A 50 -3.89 2.51 -10.21
N TRP A 51 -3.51 2.21 -11.44
CA TRP A 51 -4.41 2.17 -12.59
C TRP A 51 -3.97 1.09 -13.57
N GLY A 52 -4.87 0.70 -14.47
CA GLY A 52 -4.60 -0.29 -15.50
C GLY A 52 -5.28 0.10 -16.80
N ASN A 53 -4.81 -0.48 -17.90
CA ASN A 53 -5.44 -0.35 -19.22
C ASN A 53 -6.77 -1.14 -19.27
N SER A 54 -7.57 -0.96 -20.32
CA SER A 54 -9.00 -1.34 -20.40
C SER A 54 -9.41 -2.79 -20.06
N THR A 55 -8.47 -3.72 -19.90
CA THR A 55 -8.69 -5.10 -19.40
C THR A 55 -8.41 -5.28 -17.90
N GLY A 56 -7.82 -4.29 -17.24
CA GLY A 56 -7.22 -4.36 -15.89
C GLY A 56 -8.17 -4.09 -14.72
N ALA A 57 -9.48 -4.14 -14.92
CA ALA A 57 -10.43 -4.03 -13.81
C ALA A 57 -10.26 -5.21 -12.81
N ASP A 58 -10.03 -6.41 -13.33
CA ASP A 58 -9.77 -7.60 -12.52
C ASP A 58 -8.39 -7.54 -11.85
N ASP A 59 -7.39 -7.00 -12.54
CA ASP A 59 -6.02 -6.83 -12.02
C ASP A 59 -5.98 -5.89 -10.81
N LEU A 60 -6.70 -4.76 -10.87
CA LEU A 60 -6.78 -3.83 -9.74
C LEU A 60 -7.45 -4.47 -8.51
N VAL A 61 -8.45 -5.34 -8.73
CA VAL A 61 -9.11 -6.08 -7.65
C VAL A 61 -8.17 -7.11 -7.03
N LEU A 62 -7.44 -7.86 -7.86
CA LEU A 62 -6.44 -8.83 -7.42
C LEU A 62 -5.30 -8.17 -6.65
N LEU A 63 -4.77 -7.06 -7.17
CA LEU A 63 -3.72 -6.28 -6.52
C LEU A 63 -4.18 -5.74 -5.17
N LYS A 64 -5.38 -5.16 -5.11
CA LYS A 64 -5.97 -4.70 -3.84
C LYS A 64 -6.04 -5.83 -2.82
N LYS A 65 -6.47 -7.02 -3.25
CA LYS A 65 -6.56 -8.20 -2.39
C LYS A 65 -5.18 -8.64 -1.89
N GLN A 66 -4.18 -8.69 -2.78
CA GLN A 66 -2.81 -9.06 -2.42
C GLN A 66 -2.20 -8.09 -1.39
N ILE A 67 -2.32 -6.78 -1.63
CA ILE A 67 -1.86 -5.75 -0.69
C ILE A 67 -2.63 -5.87 0.64
N GLY A 68 -3.95 -6.04 0.58
CA GLY A 68 -4.80 -6.23 1.77
C GLY A 68 -4.36 -7.42 2.63
N THR A 69 -4.18 -8.59 2.01
CA THR A 69 -3.68 -9.79 2.71
C THR A 69 -2.30 -9.57 3.32
N MET A 70 -1.41 -8.86 2.62
CA MET A 70 -0.08 -8.55 3.14
C MET A 70 -0.18 -7.61 4.36
N VAL A 71 -1.01 -6.56 4.30
CA VAL A 71 -1.22 -5.64 5.43
C VAL A 71 -1.86 -6.36 6.62
N GLU A 72 -2.88 -7.18 6.39
CA GLU A 72 -3.52 -7.98 7.45
C GLU A 72 -2.54 -8.93 8.14
N ALA A 73 -1.66 -9.58 7.36
CA ALA A 73 -0.64 -10.48 7.90
C ALA A 73 0.41 -9.76 8.77
N ASN A 74 0.59 -8.44 8.60
CA ASN A 74 1.54 -7.64 9.36
C ASN A 74 0.88 -6.70 10.38
N ALA A 75 -0.46 -6.67 10.46
CA ALA A 75 -1.21 -5.72 11.27
C ALA A 75 -0.77 -5.69 12.74
N LEU A 76 -0.55 -6.86 13.35
CA LEU A 76 -0.13 -6.96 14.76
C LEU A 76 1.34 -6.59 15.00
N ILE A 77 2.20 -6.80 14.00
CA ILE A 77 3.65 -6.65 14.15
C ILE A 77 4.09 -5.22 13.82
N SER A 78 3.42 -4.60 12.85
CA SER A 78 3.77 -3.28 12.32
C SER A 78 2.71 -2.22 12.59
N ASP A 79 1.71 -2.50 13.43
CA ASP A 79 0.54 -1.65 13.71
C ASP A 79 -0.02 -1.01 12.42
N CYS A 80 -0.19 -1.84 11.38
CA CYS A 80 -0.49 -1.36 10.04
C CYS A 80 -1.92 -1.63 9.60
N ARG A 81 -2.47 -0.68 8.83
CA ARG A 81 -3.83 -0.76 8.27
C ARG A 81 -3.89 -0.13 6.89
N MET A 82 -4.86 -0.58 6.09
CA MET A 82 -5.09 -0.12 4.73
C MET A 82 -6.50 0.46 4.61
N THR A 83 -6.61 1.60 3.95
CA THR A 83 -7.88 2.23 3.56
C THR A 83 -7.86 2.56 2.08
N GLN A 84 -8.97 2.31 1.37
CA GLN A 84 -9.12 2.77 0.00
C GLN A 84 -9.74 4.17 0.02
N LEU A 85 -9.13 5.10 -0.71
CA LEU A 85 -9.63 6.46 -0.87
C LEU A 85 -10.46 6.57 -2.16
N SER A 86 -11.55 7.34 -2.10
CA SER A 86 -12.31 7.73 -3.28
C SER A 86 -11.47 8.68 -4.13
N ALA A 87 -11.40 8.46 -5.45
CA ALA A 87 -10.80 9.42 -6.37
C ALA A 87 -11.66 10.70 -6.32
N THR A 88 -11.05 11.81 -5.90
CA THR A 88 -11.64 13.16 -6.02
C THR A 88 -11.30 13.75 -7.37
#